data_AF-A0A067FC50-F1
#
_entry.id   AF-A0A067FC50-F1
#
_cell.length_a   1.000
_cell.length_b   1.000
_cell.length_c   1.000
_cell.angle_alpha   90.00
_cell.angle_beta   90.00
_cell.angle_gamma   90.00
#
_symmetry.space_group_name_H-M   'P 1'
#
loop_
_entity.id
_entity.type
_entity.pdbx_description
1 polymer ?
#
loop_
_entity_poly.entity_id
_entity_poly.type
_entity_poly.pdbx_seq_one_letter_code
_entity_poly.pdbx_strand_id
1 'polypeptide(L)'
;MSQLFYTLPKRLTVSPSPPLLHFNYRSSRTRLVCSKMPTESSPSPLTHSITIPSQLSQPVHVVAAPGLSESDFRCAVESTLFKQWLKNLQSETGILANGDMLLKQVLIQGVDMFGKRIGFLKFKADIFCKETGQKVPGIVFARGPAVAVLILLDSEGETYAILTEQVRVPTGRVILELPAGMLDDDKGDFVGTAVREVSFILLLDFLLSL
;
A
#
# COMPACT_ATOMS: atom_id res chain seq x y z
N MET A 1 48.14 -0.93 8.16
CA MET A 1 47.51 -0.16 9.26
C MET A 1 47.68 1.32 8.97
N SER A 2 46.67 1.97 8.39
CA SER A 2 46.63 3.41 8.19
C SER A 2 45.34 3.95 8.84
N GLN A 3 45.50 4.63 9.97
CA GLN A 3 44.40 5.31 10.65
C GLN A 3 44.07 6.60 9.88
N LEU A 4 42.86 6.68 9.33
CA LEU A 4 42.28 7.90 8.78
C LEU A 4 41.46 8.58 9.88
N PHE A 5 42.00 9.68 10.39
CA PHE A 5 41.36 10.58 11.34
C PHE A 5 40.25 11.37 10.65
N TYR A 6 38.98 11.12 11.01
CA TYR A 6 37.87 12.00 10.65
C TYR A 6 37.79 13.16 11.63
N THR A 7 38.11 14.36 11.17
CA THR A 7 37.90 15.62 11.89
C THR A 7 36.52 16.17 11.54
N LEU A 8 35.69 16.39 12.57
CA LEU A 8 34.37 17.04 12.47
C LEU A 8 34.51 18.54 12.16
N PRO A 9 33.83 19.09 11.13
CA PRO A 9 33.77 20.53 10.95
C PRO A 9 32.77 21.18 11.91
N LYS A 10 33.19 22.32 12.45
CA LYS A 10 32.50 23.18 13.40
C LYS A 10 31.28 23.88 12.75
N ARG A 11 30.16 23.87 13.49
CA ARG A 11 29.13 24.92 13.67
C ARG A 11 28.95 25.91 12.50
N LEU A 12 27.89 25.73 11.71
CA LEU A 12 27.39 26.73 10.77
C LEU A 12 26.54 27.78 11.50
N THR A 13 26.87 29.04 11.23
CA THR A 13 26.24 30.25 11.75
C THR A 13 24.97 30.59 10.97
N VAL A 14 23.95 31.05 11.70
CA VAL A 14 22.68 31.56 11.16
C VAL A 14 22.92 32.87 10.42
N SER A 15 22.44 32.97 9.18
CA SER A 15 22.43 34.20 8.37
C SER A 15 21.01 34.79 8.28
N PRO A 16 20.87 36.12 8.14
CA PRO A 16 19.59 36.82 8.30
C PRO A 16 18.74 36.83 7.02
N SER A 17 17.43 36.89 7.21
CA SER A 17 16.39 36.93 6.16
C SER A 17 16.45 38.21 5.30
N PRO A 18 16.16 38.15 3.98
CA PRO A 18 16.03 39.33 3.14
C PRO A 18 14.64 40.00 3.24
N PRO A 19 14.50 41.29 2.86
CA PRO A 19 13.32 42.10 3.12
C PRO A 19 12.18 41.89 2.12
N LEU A 20 10.95 42.10 2.60
CA LEU A 20 9.71 42.11 1.83
C LEU A 20 9.67 43.27 0.83
N LEU A 21 9.56 42.96 -0.46
CA LEU A 21 9.27 43.93 -1.51
C LEU A 21 7.76 44.16 -1.61
N HIS A 22 7.32 45.38 -1.29
CA HIS A 22 5.99 45.87 -1.62
C HIS A 22 5.90 46.12 -3.13
N PHE A 23 5.07 45.34 -3.83
CA PHE A 23 4.68 45.63 -5.21
C PHE A 23 3.29 46.29 -5.22
N ASN A 24 3.27 47.56 -5.59
CA ASN A 24 2.05 48.33 -5.81
C ASN A 24 1.32 47.78 -7.05
N TYR A 25 0.23 47.03 -6.85
CA TYR A 25 -0.63 46.63 -7.96
C TYR A 25 -1.73 47.66 -8.21
N ARG A 26 -1.69 48.21 -9.41
CA ARG A 26 -2.64 49.18 -9.97
C ARG A 26 -4.03 48.56 -10.02
N SER A 27 -5.00 49.23 -9.40
CA SER A 27 -6.42 48.85 -9.46
C SER A 27 -6.94 49.03 -10.89
N SER A 28 -7.18 47.90 -11.57
CA SER A 28 -7.99 47.84 -12.79
C SER A 28 -9.30 47.17 -12.42
N ARG A 29 -10.38 47.95 -12.36
CA ARG A 29 -11.77 47.47 -12.23
C ARG A 29 -12.11 46.56 -13.42
N THR A 30 -12.04 45.25 -13.21
CA THR A 30 -12.71 44.27 -14.07
C THR A 30 -14.00 43.82 -13.39
N ARG A 31 -15.08 43.85 -14.16
CA ARG A 31 -16.45 43.55 -13.73
C ARG A 31 -16.52 42.15 -13.12
N LEU A 32 -17.05 42.07 -11.89
CA LEU A 32 -17.52 40.84 -11.27
C LEU A 32 -18.64 40.25 -12.15
N VAL A 33 -18.30 39.28 -12.97
CA VAL A 33 -19.28 38.35 -13.54
C VAL A 33 -19.47 37.28 -12.48
N CYS A 34 -20.55 37.41 -11.70
CA CYS A 34 -21.03 36.36 -10.83
C CYS A 34 -21.55 35.22 -11.70
N SER A 35 -20.67 34.30 -12.09
CA SER A 35 -21.06 33.01 -12.61
C SER A 35 -21.63 32.21 -11.45
N LYS A 36 -22.95 32.01 -11.44
CA LYS A 36 -23.60 30.95 -10.64
C LYS A 36 -22.79 29.67 -10.86
N MET A 37 -22.13 29.18 -9.82
CA MET A 37 -21.62 27.80 -9.83
C MET A 37 -22.84 26.90 -10.04
N PRO A 38 -22.81 25.95 -10.97
CA PRO A 38 -23.77 24.86 -10.94
C PRO A 38 -23.62 24.22 -9.56
N THR A 39 -24.73 24.04 -8.86
CA THR A 39 -24.77 23.06 -7.79
C THR A 39 -24.52 21.72 -8.48
N GLU A 40 -23.24 21.31 -8.57
CA GLU A 40 -22.93 19.94 -8.92
C GLU A 40 -23.63 19.10 -7.85
N SER A 41 -24.69 18.41 -8.27
CA SER A 41 -25.20 17.28 -7.55
C SER A 41 -24.00 16.36 -7.35
N SER A 42 -23.41 16.40 -6.16
CA SER A 42 -22.31 15.51 -5.80
C SER A 42 -22.73 14.10 -6.21
N PRO A 43 -22.03 13.46 -7.16
CA PRO A 43 -22.44 12.16 -7.66
C PRO A 43 -22.58 11.22 -6.46
N SER A 44 -23.72 10.53 -6.39
CA SER A 44 -23.98 9.56 -5.33
C SER A 44 -22.79 8.59 -5.25
N PRO A 45 -22.25 8.29 -4.06
CA PRO A 45 -21.08 7.44 -3.92
C PRO A 45 -21.33 6.07 -4.58
N LEU A 46 -20.37 5.61 -5.39
CA LEU A 46 -20.40 4.27 -5.95
C LEU A 46 -20.45 3.26 -4.81
N THR A 47 -21.45 2.39 -4.84
CA THR A 47 -21.75 1.46 -3.75
C THR A 47 -21.92 0.04 -4.30
N HIS A 48 -21.38 -0.93 -3.59
CA HIS A 48 -21.55 -2.36 -3.83
C HIS A 48 -22.00 -3.04 -2.53
N SER A 49 -22.91 -4.00 -2.62
CA SER A 49 -23.46 -4.69 -1.46
C SER A 49 -22.86 -6.09 -1.34
N ILE A 50 -22.33 -6.43 -0.16
CA ILE A 50 -21.84 -7.77 0.15
C ILE A 50 -22.67 -8.39 1.28
N THR A 51 -22.91 -9.70 1.18
CA THR A 51 -23.59 -10.47 2.22
C THR A 51 -22.55 -11.21 3.05
N ILE A 52 -22.68 -11.13 4.38
CA ILE A 52 -21.81 -11.84 5.31
C ILE A 52 -22.66 -12.89 6.03
N PRO A 53 -22.27 -14.18 6.02
CA PRO A 53 -23.04 -15.28 6.63
C PRO A 53 -23.35 -15.07 8.11
N SER A 54 -22.44 -14.44 8.88
CA SER A 54 -22.69 -14.12 10.30
C SER A 54 -23.56 -12.86 10.51
N GLN A 55 -23.98 -12.18 9.42
CA GLN A 55 -24.75 -10.93 9.45
C GLN A 55 -25.91 -10.94 8.41
N LEU A 56 -26.61 -12.07 8.23
CA LEU A 56 -27.66 -12.25 7.21
C LEU A 56 -28.79 -11.19 7.24
N SER A 57 -29.01 -10.55 8.38
CA SER A 57 -30.07 -9.55 8.58
C SER A 57 -29.76 -8.18 7.96
N GLN A 58 -28.49 -7.87 7.66
CA GLN A 58 -28.09 -6.55 7.13
C GLN A 58 -26.96 -6.69 6.11
N PRO A 59 -27.17 -6.30 4.83
CA PRO A 59 -26.08 -6.25 3.86
C PRO A 59 -25.04 -5.22 4.27
N VAL A 60 -23.77 -5.55 4.06
CA VAL A 60 -22.65 -4.62 4.28
C VAL A 60 -22.39 -3.85 3.00
N HIS A 61 -22.32 -2.53 3.10
CA HIS A 61 -22.03 -1.67 1.97
C HIS A 61 -20.53 -1.44 1.82
N VAL A 62 -20.04 -1.66 0.61
CA VAL A 62 -18.72 -1.24 0.15
C VAL A 62 -18.91 0.04 -0.66
N VAL A 63 -18.19 1.11 -0.31
CA VAL A 63 -18.40 2.45 -0.86
C VAL A 63 -17.08 3.00 -1.39
N ALA A 64 -17.13 3.71 -2.51
CA ALA A 64 -15.97 4.42 -3.05
C ALA A 64 -15.74 5.75 -2.32
N ALA A 65 -14.48 6.07 -2.01
CA ALA A 65 -14.11 7.41 -1.57
C ALA A 65 -14.30 8.44 -2.71
N PRO A 66 -14.52 9.73 -2.38
CA PRO A 66 -14.59 10.79 -3.38
C PRO A 66 -13.35 10.81 -4.29
N GLY A 67 -13.57 10.87 -5.60
CA GLY A 67 -12.51 10.91 -6.61
C GLY A 67 -12.01 9.54 -7.10
N LEU A 68 -12.49 8.42 -6.53
CA LEU A 68 -12.19 7.10 -7.07
C LEU A 68 -13.04 6.83 -8.33
N SER A 69 -12.40 6.37 -9.40
CA SER A 69 -13.10 6.05 -10.65
C SER A 69 -13.99 4.81 -10.52
N GLU A 70 -15.02 4.69 -11.35
CA GLU A 70 -15.89 3.51 -11.36
C GLU A 70 -15.14 2.23 -11.75
N SER A 71 -14.22 2.33 -12.72
CA SER A 71 -13.37 1.20 -13.11
C SER A 71 -12.50 0.73 -11.95
N ASP A 72 -11.85 1.65 -11.24
CA ASP A 72 -10.98 1.28 -10.11
C ASP A 72 -11.78 0.70 -8.95
N PHE A 73 -12.94 1.27 -8.66
CA PHE A 73 -13.84 0.74 -7.64
C PHE A 73 -14.29 -0.69 -7.97
N ARG A 74 -14.71 -0.94 -9.22
CA ARG A 74 -15.10 -2.28 -9.67
C ARG A 74 -13.92 -3.25 -9.58
N CYS A 75 -12.76 -2.86 -10.11
CA CYS A 75 -11.54 -3.67 -10.00
C CYS A 75 -11.19 -3.99 -8.55
N ALA A 76 -11.31 -3.02 -7.63
CA ALA A 76 -11.05 -3.22 -6.20
C ALA A 76 -11.96 -4.28 -5.58
N VAL A 77 -13.28 -4.15 -5.77
CA VAL A 77 -14.28 -5.08 -5.21
C VAL A 77 -14.13 -6.49 -5.81
N GLU A 78 -13.79 -6.58 -7.09
CA GLU A 78 -13.62 -7.85 -7.79
C GLU A 78 -12.24 -8.49 -7.58
N SER A 79 -11.29 -7.76 -7.01
CA SER A 79 -9.92 -8.20 -6.82
C SER A 79 -9.78 -9.42 -5.90
N THR A 80 -8.74 -10.22 -6.15
CA THR A 80 -8.30 -11.29 -5.25
C THR A 80 -7.97 -10.74 -3.87
N LEU A 81 -7.31 -9.58 -3.79
CA LEU A 81 -6.94 -8.91 -2.54
C LEU A 81 -8.15 -8.67 -1.63
N PHE A 82 -9.21 -8.07 -2.18
CA PHE A 82 -10.42 -7.77 -1.42
C PHE A 82 -11.17 -9.04 -1.04
N LYS A 83 -11.35 -9.95 -2.00
CA LYS A 83 -12.05 -11.23 -1.77
C LYS A 83 -11.35 -12.10 -0.74
N GLN A 84 -10.01 -12.17 -0.77
CA GLN A 84 -9.23 -12.95 0.18
C GLN A 84 -9.28 -12.33 1.58
N TRP A 85 -9.19 -11.00 1.70
CA TRP A 85 -9.40 -10.31 2.97
C TRP A 85 -10.79 -10.62 3.56
N LEU A 86 -11.82 -10.51 2.73
CA LEU A 86 -13.20 -10.80 3.14
C LEU A 86 -13.38 -12.27 3.53
N LYS A 87 -12.73 -13.21 2.83
CA LYS A 87 -12.71 -14.64 3.18
C LYS A 87 -12.02 -14.87 4.54
N ASN A 88 -10.88 -14.23 4.79
CA ASN A 88 -10.14 -14.37 6.05
C ASN A 88 -10.91 -13.80 7.25
N LEU A 89 -11.72 -12.75 7.05
CA LEU A 89 -12.62 -12.26 8.09
C LEU A 89 -13.66 -13.31 8.52
N GLN A 90 -14.11 -14.14 7.57
CA GLN A 90 -15.20 -15.11 7.72
C GLN A 90 -14.71 -16.54 7.97
N SER A 91 -13.42 -16.82 7.87
CA SER A 91 -12.87 -18.16 8.13
C SER A 91 -13.09 -18.56 9.59
N GLU A 92 -12.90 -19.84 9.92
CA GLU A 92 -13.06 -20.36 11.29
C GLU A 92 -12.23 -19.61 12.34
N THR A 93 -11.03 -19.13 11.97
CA THR A 93 -10.15 -18.31 12.82
C THR A 93 -10.31 -16.80 12.58
N GLY A 94 -11.28 -16.41 11.74
CA GLY A 94 -11.54 -15.03 11.36
C GLY A 94 -12.28 -14.27 12.45
N ILE A 95 -12.08 -12.95 12.50
CA ILE A 95 -12.64 -12.11 13.57
C ILE A 95 -14.18 -12.01 13.53
N LEU A 96 -14.83 -12.36 12.41
CA LEU A 96 -16.30 -12.41 12.31
C LEU A 96 -16.89 -13.81 12.59
N ALA A 97 -16.06 -14.82 12.85
CA ALA A 97 -16.48 -16.22 12.96
C ALA A 97 -17.42 -16.46 14.15
N ASN A 98 -17.05 -15.95 15.33
CA ASN A 98 -17.79 -16.17 16.57
C ASN A 98 -18.98 -15.21 16.74
N GLY A 99 -19.13 -14.25 15.83
CA GLY A 99 -20.21 -13.27 15.88
C GLY A 99 -20.02 -12.14 16.89
N ASP A 100 -18.90 -12.07 17.61
CA ASP A 100 -18.60 -11.00 18.59
C ASP A 100 -18.30 -9.66 17.93
N MET A 101 -17.86 -9.70 16.68
CA MET A 101 -17.53 -8.53 15.86
C MET A 101 -18.57 -8.32 14.76
N LEU A 102 -18.70 -7.06 14.33
CA LEU A 102 -19.66 -6.63 13.32
C LEU A 102 -18.96 -5.73 12.30
N LEU A 103 -18.95 -6.12 11.02
CA LEU A 103 -18.55 -5.24 9.94
C LEU A 103 -19.77 -4.43 9.46
N LYS A 104 -19.70 -3.10 9.49
CA LYS A 104 -20.81 -2.22 9.07
C LYS A 104 -20.65 -1.69 7.65
N GLN A 105 -19.43 -1.32 7.27
CA GLN A 105 -19.12 -0.71 5.99
C GLN A 105 -17.67 -0.94 5.62
N VAL A 106 -17.38 -0.93 4.32
CA VAL A 106 -16.01 -0.80 3.81
C VAL A 106 -15.92 0.42 2.89
N LEU A 107 -14.95 1.29 3.13
CA LEU A 107 -14.66 2.45 2.28
C LEU A 107 -13.37 2.19 1.48
N ILE A 108 -13.50 2.01 0.17
CA ILE A 108 -12.34 1.90 -0.74
C ILE A 108 -11.75 3.30 -0.93
N GLN A 109 -10.50 3.47 -0.52
CA GLN A 109 -9.83 4.77 -0.47
C GLN A 109 -8.90 5.01 -1.67
N GLY A 110 -8.31 3.94 -2.22
CA GLY A 110 -7.37 4.08 -3.32
C GLY A 110 -6.98 2.73 -3.91
N VAL A 111 -6.68 2.76 -5.20
CA VAL A 111 -6.27 1.61 -6.00
C VAL A 111 -5.06 2.04 -6.82
N ASP A 112 -3.96 1.31 -6.69
CA ASP A 112 -2.77 1.51 -7.50
C ASP A 112 -2.63 0.34 -8.48
N MET A 113 -2.61 0.66 -9.76
CA MET A 113 -2.57 -0.33 -10.85
C MET A 113 -1.12 -0.54 -11.33
N PHE A 114 -0.71 -1.81 -11.42
CA PHE A 114 0.54 -2.25 -12.03
C PHE A 114 0.22 -2.90 -13.38
N GLY A 115 0.23 -2.08 -14.44
CA GLY A 115 -0.27 -2.49 -15.75
C GLY A 115 -1.77 -2.81 -15.66
N LYS A 116 -2.14 -4.08 -15.86
CA LYS A 116 -3.54 -4.54 -15.81
C LYS A 116 -3.98 -5.06 -14.44
N ARG A 117 -3.05 -5.21 -13.48
CA ARG A 117 -3.32 -5.81 -12.16
C ARG A 117 -3.36 -4.76 -11.07
N ILE A 118 -4.07 -5.04 -9.99
CA ILE A 118 -4.01 -4.21 -8.79
C ILE A 118 -2.70 -4.51 -8.05
N GLY A 119 -1.85 -3.51 -7.92
CA GLY A 119 -0.62 -3.59 -7.13
C GLY A 119 -0.86 -3.28 -5.66
N PHE A 120 -1.64 -2.24 -5.37
CA PHE A 120 -2.04 -1.91 -4.02
C PHE A 120 -3.52 -1.56 -3.94
N LEU A 121 -4.15 -1.99 -2.85
CA LEU A 121 -5.52 -1.67 -2.51
C LEU A 121 -5.57 -1.10 -1.08
N LYS A 122 -6.02 0.15 -0.95
CA LYS A 122 -6.21 0.82 0.33
C LYS A 122 -7.69 0.98 0.63
N PHE A 123 -8.10 0.53 1.81
CA PHE A 123 -9.48 0.71 2.25
C PHE A 123 -9.59 0.77 3.77
N LYS A 124 -10.75 1.21 4.24
CA LYS A 124 -11.10 1.27 5.66
C LYS A 124 -12.32 0.40 5.92
N ALA A 125 -12.20 -0.56 6.81
CA ALA A 125 -13.27 -1.40 7.30
C ALA A 125 -13.80 -0.88 8.64
N ASP A 126 -15.11 -0.73 8.74
CA ASP A 126 -15.79 -0.25 9.93
C ASP A 126 -16.25 -1.44 10.77
N ILE A 127 -15.34 -1.93 11.62
CA ILE A 127 -15.54 -3.12 12.46
C ILE A 127 -15.76 -2.70 13.92
N PHE A 128 -16.78 -3.28 14.55
CA PHE A 128 -17.17 -2.99 15.92
C PHE A 128 -17.29 -4.26 16.76
N CYS A 129 -16.83 -4.20 18.02
CA CYS A 129 -17.15 -5.22 19.02
C CYS A 129 -18.60 -5.02 19.48
N LYS A 130 -19.42 -6.07 19.42
CA LYS A 130 -20.85 -5.99 19.77
C LYS A 130 -21.07 -5.74 21.25
N GLU A 131 -20.22 -6.31 22.12
CA GLU A 131 -20.34 -6.17 23.57
C GLU A 131 -20.03 -4.75 24.03
N THR A 132 -18.92 -4.19 23.56
CA THR A 132 -18.43 -2.88 24.02
C THR A 132 -18.93 -1.72 23.16
N GLY A 133 -19.42 -2.01 21.96
CA GLY A 133 -19.74 -1.00 20.94
C GLY A 133 -18.52 -0.26 20.38
N GLN A 134 -17.31 -0.64 20.78
CA GLN A 134 -16.09 0.05 20.38
C GLN A 134 -15.64 -0.35 18.98
N LYS A 135 -15.07 0.63 18.28
CA LYS A 135 -14.53 0.46 16.93
C LYS A 135 -13.10 -0.09 16.98
N VAL A 136 -12.85 -1.14 16.21
CA VAL A 136 -11.50 -1.70 16.00
C VAL A 136 -10.79 -0.92 14.90
N PRO A 137 -9.47 -0.65 15.00
CA PRO A 137 -8.71 -0.10 13.90
C PRO A 137 -8.84 -0.97 12.65
N GLY A 138 -9.39 -0.41 11.56
CA GLY A 138 -9.73 -1.16 10.35
C GLY A 138 -9.12 -0.59 9.07
N ILE A 139 -7.99 0.11 9.14
CA ILE A 139 -7.27 0.53 7.94
C ILE A 139 -6.54 -0.68 7.36
N VAL A 140 -6.77 -0.95 6.07
CA VAL A 140 -6.16 -2.08 5.35
C VAL A 140 -5.41 -1.54 4.14
N PHE A 141 -4.17 -2.02 3.99
CA PHE A 141 -3.33 -1.78 2.82
C PHE A 141 -2.88 -3.14 2.27
N ALA A 142 -3.52 -3.59 1.20
CA ALA A 142 -3.31 -4.92 0.63
C ALA A 142 -2.42 -4.84 -0.61
N ARG A 143 -1.40 -5.71 -0.69
CA ARG A 143 -0.49 -5.87 -1.85
C ARG A 143 -0.51 -7.30 -2.42
N GLY A 144 -1.04 -8.26 -1.67
CA GLY A 144 -1.02 -9.68 -2.04
C GLY A 144 0.10 -10.45 -1.35
N PRO A 145 0.20 -11.76 -1.62
CA PRO A 145 1.21 -12.62 -1.01
C PRO A 145 2.59 -12.43 -1.64
N ALA A 146 3.63 -12.63 -0.83
CA ALA A 146 5.03 -12.51 -1.23
C ALA A 146 5.81 -13.78 -0.85
N VAL A 147 6.91 -14.01 -1.55
CA VAL A 147 7.87 -15.07 -1.25
C VAL A 147 9.26 -14.45 -1.10
N ALA A 148 10.02 -14.93 -0.14
CA ALA A 148 11.45 -14.68 -0.01
C ALA A 148 12.21 -16.00 -0.02
N VAL A 149 13.43 -15.99 -0.55
CA VAL A 149 14.29 -17.17 -0.65
C VAL A 149 15.58 -16.91 0.12
N LEU A 150 15.90 -17.79 1.08
CA LEU A 150 17.19 -17.82 1.76
C LEU A 150 18.08 -18.83 1.06
N ILE A 151 19.19 -18.37 0.49
CA ILE A 151 20.19 -19.21 -0.15
C ILE A 151 21.41 -19.30 0.77
N LEU A 152 21.76 -20.51 1.16
CA LEU A 152 22.94 -20.80 1.97
C LEU A 152 24.01 -21.48 1.10
N LEU A 153 25.25 -21.03 1.23
CA LEU A 153 26.43 -21.59 0.57
C LEU A 153 27.39 -22.10 1.64
N ASP A 154 27.67 -23.40 1.62
CA ASP A 154 28.69 -23.99 2.48
C ASP A 154 30.01 -24.09 1.71
N SER A 155 31.06 -23.47 2.24
CA SER A 155 32.41 -23.49 1.67
C SER A 155 33.47 -23.45 2.75
N GLU A 156 34.46 -24.34 2.66
CA GLU A 156 35.61 -24.39 3.58
C GLU A 156 35.25 -24.49 5.07
N GLY A 157 34.11 -25.10 5.40
CA GLY A 157 33.64 -25.26 6.78
C GLY A 157 32.85 -24.06 7.31
N GLU A 158 32.62 -23.04 6.50
CA GLU A 158 31.81 -21.86 6.82
C GLU A 158 30.52 -21.84 5.98
N THR A 159 29.43 -21.30 6.56
CA THR A 159 28.13 -21.13 5.89
C THR A 159 27.88 -19.66 5.62
N TYR A 160 27.62 -19.32 4.37
CA TYR A 160 27.34 -17.96 3.90
C TYR A 160 25.88 -17.83 3.47
N ALA A 161 25.27 -16.67 3.74
CA ALA A 161 23.94 -16.34 3.22
C ALA A 161 24.07 -15.36 2.05
N ILE A 162 23.44 -15.67 0.92
CA ILE A 162 23.37 -14.75 -0.22
C ILE A 162 22.27 -13.73 0.03
N LEU A 163 22.64 -12.45 -0.03
CA LEU A 163 21.74 -11.31 0.09
C LEU A 163 21.83 -10.46 -1.19
N THR A 164 20.79 -9.67 -1.43
CA THR A 164 20.77 -8.65 -2.47
C THR A 164 20.83 -7.26 -1.87
N GLU A 165 21.53 -6.36 -2.53
CA GLU A 165 21.50 -4.94 -2.20
C GLU A 165 20.37 -4.25 -2.98
N GLN A 166 19.36 -3.75 -2.28
CA GLN A 166 18.21 -3.13 -2.94
C GLN A 166 17.95 -1.71 -2.45
N VAL A 167 17.60 -0.83 -3.40
CA VAL A 167 17.13 0.51 -3.09
C VAL A 167 15.71 0.43 -2.53
N ARG A 168 15.50 0.99 -1.35
CA ARG A 168 14.20 1.04 -0.67
C ARG A 168 13.75 2.48 -0.54
N VAL A 169 12.96 2.94 -1.51
CA VAL A 169 12.35 4.28 -1.51
C VAL A 169 11.58 4.57 -0.20
N PRO A 170 10.78 3.64 0.37
CA PRO A 170 10.05 3.92 1.61
C PRO A 170 10.94 4.24 2.82
N THR A 171 12.18 3.74 2.83
CA THR A 171 13.16 4.02 3.90
C THR A 171 14.22 5.04 3.50
N GLY A 172 14.23 5.45 2.23
CA GLY A 172 15.21 6.37 1.65
C GLY A 172 16.65 5.85 1.67
N ARG A 173 16.85 4.54 1.76
CA ARG A 173 18.17 3.91 1.92
C ARG A 173 18.30 2.67 1.05
N VAL A 174 19.55 2.24 0.88
CA VAL A 174 19.89 0.95 0.31
C VAL A 174 20.06 -0.06 1.45
N ILE A 175 19.50 -1.26 1.30
CA ILE A 175 19.45 -2.28 2.34
C ILE A 175 19.89 -3.63 1.77
N LEU A 176 20.63 -4.41 2.54
CA LEU A 176 20.90 -5.83 2.26
C LEU A 176 19.72 -6.67 2.76
N GLU A 177 19.09 -7.43 1.86
CA GLU A 177 17.94 -8.26 2.20
C GLU A 177 17.87 -9.53 1.35
N LEU A 178 17.00 -10.44 1.76
CA LEU A 178 16.77 -11.68 1.03
C LEU A 178 16.16 -11.41 -0.35
N PRO A 179 16.59 -12.16 -1.37
CA PRO A 179 15.82 -12.35 -2.60
C PRO A 179 14.31 -12.48 -2.30
N ALA A 180 13.48 -11.58 -2.83
CA ALA A 180 12.04 -11.63 -2.57
C ALA A 180 11.21 -11.03 -3.70
N GLY A 181 10.04 -11.62 -3.93
CA GLY A 181 9.12 -11.27 -5.00
C GLY A 181 7.66 -11.40 -4.58
N MET A 182 6.78 -10.70 -5.30
CA MET A 182 5.33 -10.87 -5.14
C MET A 182 4.84 -12.03 -5.99
N LEU A 183 3.88 -12.78 -5.46
CA LEU A 183 3.22 -13.83 -6.23
C LEU A 183 2.18 -13.21 -7.17
N ASP A 184 2.07 -13.81 -8.35
CA ASP A 184 1.04 -13.45 -9.31
C ASP A 184 -0.29 -14.12 -8.94
N ASP A 185 -1.38 -13.34 -8.97
CA ASP A 185 -2.69 -13.63 -8.36
C ASP A 185 -3.42 -14.89 -8.89
N ASP A 186 -3.01 -15.42 -10.04
CA ASP A 186 -3.88 -16.34 -10.78
C ASP A 186 -3.62 -17.84 -10.50
N LYS A 187 -2.45 -18.20 -9.94
CA LYS A 187 -2.10 -19.62 -9.70
C LYS A 187 -1.28 -19.91 -8.44
N GLY A 188 -0.84 -18.89 -7.69
CA GLY A 188 -0.03 -19.12 -6.49
C GLY A 188 1.18 -20.02 -6.77
N ASP A 189 1.86 -19.81 -7.91
CA ASP A 189 3.04 -20.58 -8.27
C ASP A 189 4.23 -20.09 -7.44
N PHE A 190 4.26 -20.56 -6.18
CA PHE A 190 5.32 -20.27 -5.21
C PHE A 190 6.68 -20.71 -5.75
N VAL A 191 6.73 -21.90 -6.37
CA VAL A 191 7.96 -22.49 -6.90
C VAL A 191 8.45 -21.69 -8.10
N GLY A 192 7.58 -21.40 -9.06
CA GLY A 192 7.93 -20.60 -10.23
C GLY A 192 8.37 -19.18 -9.87
N THR A 193 7.72 -18.56 -8.88
CA THR A 193 8.14 -17.23 -8.40
C THR A 193 9.48 -17.31 -7.68
N ALA A 194 9.67 -18.26 -6.76
CA ALA A 194 10.95 -18.45 -6.08
C ALA A 194 12.10 -18.72 -7.06
N VAL A 195 11.90 -19.60 -8.04
CA VAL A 195 12.89 -19.92 -9.08
C VAL A 195 13.19 -18.69 -9.94
N ARG A 196 12.16 -17.90 -10.30
CA ARG A 196 12.33 -16.65 -11.05
C ARG A 196 13.17 -15.63 -10.28
N GLU A 197 12.91 -15.44 -9.00
CA GLU A 197 13.69 -14.52 -8.16
C GLU A 197 15.15 -14.99 -8.03
N VAL A 198 15.36 -16.28 -7.73
CA VAL A 198 16.72 -16.87 -7.65
C VAL A 198 17.46 -16.74 -8.98
N SER A 199 16.80 -17.07 -10.09
CA SER A 199 17.39 -16.95 -11.42
C SER A 199 17.72 -15.51 -11.77
N PHE A 200 16.85 -14.55 -11.44
CA PHE A 200 17.10 -13.15 -11.73
C PHE A 200 18.36 -12.65 -11.01
N ILE A 201 18.52 -13.04 -9.74
CA ILE A 201 19.62 -12.58 -8.89
C ILE A 201 20.93 -13.25 -9.26
N LEU A 202 20.95 -14.58 -9.35
CA LEU A 202 22.16 -15.32 -9.68
C LEU A 202 22.69 -14.99 -11.08
N LEU A 203 21.81 -14.66 -12.03
CA LEU A 203 22.22 -14.41 -13.41
C LEU A 203 22.71 -12.96 -13.63
N LEU A 204 22.16 -11.98 -12.89
CA LEU A 204 22.63 -10.59 -12.95
C LEU A 204 23.96 -10.40 -12.22
N ASP A 205 24.11 -10.95 -11.01
CA ASP A 205 25.33 -10.71 -10.21
C ASP A 205 26.52 -11.54 -10.72
N PHE A 206 26.28 -12.74 -11.25
CA PHE A 206 27.36 -13.57 -11.82
C PHE A 206 27.87 -13.06 -13.17
N LEU A 207 27.00 -12.50 -14.03
CA LEU A 207 27.42 -11.92 -15.31
C LEU A 207 28.06 -10.54 -15.17
N LEU A 208 27.78 -9.79 -14.10
CA LEU A 208 28.43 -8.50 -13.82
C LEU A 208 29.74 -8.64 -13.05
N SER A 209 30.03 -9.83 -12.50
CA SER A 209 31.26 -10.14 -11.78
C SER A 209 32.31 -10.91 -12.60
N LEU A 210 32.03 -11.17 -13.89
CA LEU A 210 32.94 -11.76 -14.88
C LEU A 210 33.26 -10.75 -15.98
#